data_AF-A0A2G2MGG4-F1
#
_entry.id   AF-A0A2G2MGG4-F1
#
_cell.length_a   1.000
_cell.length_b   1.000
_cell.length_c   1.000
_cell.angle_alpha   90.00
_cell.angle_beta   90.00
_cell.angle_gamma   90.00
#
_symmetry.space_group_name_H-M   'P 1'
#
loop_
_entity.id
_entity.type
_entity.pdbx_description
1 polymer ?
#
loop_
_entity_poly.entity_id
_entity_poly.type
_entity_poly.pdbx_seq_one_letter_code
_entity_poly.pdbx_strand_id
1 'polypeptide(L)'
;MLKIFDELTIAFRKHDGVISEEQYKHIVMKHSTLLEDSDTIFILLQASGYPIIEEAGQYKLETYFTSYKNQKYCVIDIETNGSKPGTSQVIEIGAVMLQNGEMIDRYETFVECAYLPEYITKITGIELTDLIGAPSRKEALIGLRHFMQDAIFVAHNATFDYGFLNASFERFGLGHIGNPKLCTIDLARRTFESERYGLAYLIDFLEIETATHHRAYSDALCAVKVMEKSIKTLPAYIKSADELLRFSLSSKKERRMKKEEEG
;
A
#
# COMPACT_ATOMS: atom_id res chain seq x y z
N MET A 1 12.86 6.94 10.42
CA MET A 1 12.02 6.98 9.22
C MET A 1 10.51 6.88 9.49
N LEU A 2 9.94 5.82 10.09
CA LEU A 2 8.47 5.72 10.26
C LEU A 2 7.82 6.96 10.90
N LYS A 3 8.38 7.44 12.02
CA LYS A 3 7.91 8.68 12.67
C LYS A 3 8.01 9.93 11.79
N ILE A 4 8.99 9.97 10.88
CA ILE A 4 9.18 11.08 9.94
C ILE A 4 8.04 11.08 8.92
N PHE A 5 7.69 9.91 8.34
CA PHE A 5 6.54 9.80 7.42
C PHE A 5 5.25 10.30 8.07
N ASP A 6 4.99 9.89 9.32
CA ASP A 6 3.79 10.27 10.05
C ASP A 6 3.76 11.78 10.35
N GLU A 7 4.83 12.33 10.93
CA GLU A 7 4.91 13.76 11.27
C GLU A 7 4.86 14.66 10.02
N LEU A 8 5.53 14.29 8.94
CA LEU A 8 5.44 15.01 7.66
C LEU A 8 4.04 14.96 7.08
N THR A 9 3.41 13.77 7.04
CA THR A 9 2.05 13.64 6.49
C THR A 9 1.03 14.46 7.28
N ILE A 10 1.17 14.52 8.60
CA ILE A 10 0.35 15.37 9.47
C ILE A 10 0.61 16.85 9.15
N ALA A 11 1.87 17.26 9.02
CA ALA A 11 2.23 18.64 8.71
C ALA A 11 1.70 19.07 7.34
N PHE A 12 1.91 18.28 6.29
CA PHE A 12 1.36 18.55 4.95
C PHE A 12 -0.16 18.73 5.00
N ARG A 13 -0.89 17.80 5.63
CA ARG A 13 -2.36 17.90 5.74
C ARG A 13 -2.84 19.12 6.53
N LYS A 14 -2.04 19.62 7.47
CA LYS A 14 -2.32 20.83 8.24
C LYS A 14 -2.07 22.11 7.43
N HIS A 15 -1.19 22.04 6.44
CA HIS A 15 -0.74 23.16 5.63
C HIS A 15 -1.09 22.98 4.15
N ASP A 16 -2.28 22.43 3.87
CA ASP A 16 -2.86 22.30 2.53
C ASP A 16 -1.91 21.65 1.49
N GLY A 17 -1.18 20.62 1.93
CA GLY A 17 -0.27 19.84 1.10
C GLY A 17 1.12 20.44 0.93
N VAL A 18 1.42 21.62 1.49
CA VAL A 18 2.70 22.33 1.33
C VAL A 18 3.30 22.70 2.68
N ILE A 19 4.61 22.52 2.85
CA ILE A 19 5.34 23.03 4.03
C ILE A 19 6.59 23.79 3.59
N SER A 20 7.03 24.74 4.41
CA SER A 20 8.29 25.48 4.17
C SER A 20 9.51 24.60 4.42
N GLU A 21 10.66 25.00 3.87
CA GLU A 21 11.95 24.37 4.16
C GLU A 21 12.27 24.31 5.66
N GLU A 22 11.95 25.38 6.41
CA GLU A 22 12.16 25.43 7.86
C GLU A 22 11.30 24.39 8.59
N GLN A 23 10.03 24.24 8.20
CA GLN A 23 9.13 23.24 8.77
C GLN A 23 9.60 21.82 8.44
N TYR A 24 10.02 21.58 7.19
CA TYR A 24 10.58 20.30 6.77
C TYR A 24 11.82 19.95 7.61
N LYS A 25 12.81 20.84 7.66
CA LYS A 25 14.05 20.67 8.43
C LYS A 25 13.76 20.41 9.90
N HIS A 26 12.84 21.16 10.50
CA HIS A 26 12.45 20.96 11.88
C HIS A 26 11.90 19.55 12.15
N ILE A 27 11.06 19.02 11.26
CA ILE A 27 10.45 17.69 11.42
C ILE A 27 11.49 16.59 11.23
N VAL A 28 12.28 16.64 10.15
CA VAL A 28 13.22 15.55 9.82
C VAL A 28 14.38 15.48 10.81
N MET A 29 14.90 16.62 11.25
CA MET A 29 16.04 16.68 12.17
C MET A 29 15.70 16.25 13.60
N LYS A 30 14.41 16.20 13.97
CA LYS A 30 13.97 15.67 15.27
C LYS A 30 14.23 14.18 15.44
N HIS A 31 14.29 13.44 14.33
CA HIS A 31 14.45 11.99 14.31
C HIS A 31 15.71 11.54 13.58
N SER A 32 16.56 12.47 13.15
CA SER A 32 17.83 12.15 12.49
C SER A 32 18.91 11.81 13.51
N THR A 33 19.88 11.00 13.08
CA THR A 33 21.13 10.81 13.84
C THR A 33 22.14 11.90 13.46
N LEU A 34 23.24 12.02 14.20
CA LEU A 34 24.32 13.00 13.96
C LEU A 34 24.93 12.95 12.54
N LEU A 35 24.64 11.92 11.75
CA LEU A 35 25.27 11.63 10.45
C LEU A 35 24.37 11.90 9.24
N GLU A 36 23.10 12.28 9.44
CA GLU A 36 22.14 12.50 8.35
C GLU A 36 21.72 13.98 8.30
N ASP A 37 22.05 14.65 7.20
CA ASP A 37 21.51 15.97 6.89
C ASP A 37 20.10 15.89 6.28
N SER A 38 19.43 17.04 6.18
CA SER A 38 18.05 17.13 5.67
C SER A 38 17.89 16.66 4.23
N ASP A 39 18.93 16.80 3.43
CA ASP A 39 18.90 16.56 1.98
C ASP A 39 19.08 15.06 1.72
N THR A 40 19.94 14.40 2.50
CA THR A 40 20.06 12.95 2.56
C THR A 40 18.74 12.32 2.98
N ILE A 41 18.07 12.86 4.01
CA ILE A 41 16.77 12.35 4.43
C ILE A 41 15.73 12.53 3.33
N PHE A 42 15.75 13.64 2.59
CA PHE A 42 14.84 13.87 1.47
C PHE A 42 14.95 12.77 0.41
N ILE A 43 16.18 12.43 0.01
CA ILE A 43 16.46 11.35 -0.94
C ILE A 43 15.99 10.00 -0.39
N LEU A 44 16.22 9.72 0.90
CA LEU A 44 15.77 8.49 1.54
C LEU A 44 14.24 8.39 1.64
N LEU A 45 13.54 9.51 1.84
CA LEU A 45 12.08 9.58 1.79
C LEU A 45 11.60 9.17 0.40
N GLN A 46 12.12 9.79 -0.66
CA GLN A 46 11.75 9.46 -2.04
C GLN A 46 12.09 7.99 -2.40
N ALA A 47 13.29 7.53 -2.05
CA ALA A 47 13.72 6.15 -2.29
C ALA A 47 12.85 5.13 -1.53
N SER A 48 12.24 5.52 -0.40
CA SER A 48 11.29 4.69 0.33
C SER A 48 9.87 4.67 -0.26
N GLY A 49 9.62 5.45 -1.32
CA GLY A 49 8.31 5.60 -1.95
C GLY A 49 7.41 6.65 -1.30
N TYR A 50 7.95 7.52 -0.44
CA TYR A 50 7.17 8.64 0.11
C TYR A 50 7.02 9.73 -0.96
N PRO A 51 5.79 10.13 -1.33
CA PRO A 51 5.51 10.98 -2.50
C PRO A 51 5.71 12.47 -2.16
N ILE A 52 6.95 12.81 -1.81
CA ILE A 52 7.40 14.17 -1.50
C ILE A 52 8.21 14.74 -2.66
N ILE A 53 7.92 15.99 -3.00
CA ILE A 53 8.67 16.77 -3.98
C ILE A 53 9.09 18.10 -3.36
N GLU A 54 10.17 18.67 -3.91
CA GLU A 54 10.59 20.03 -3.63
C GLU A 54 10.34 20.90 -4.87
N GLU A 55 9.68 22.04 -4.68
CA GLU A 55 9.43 23.02 -5.73
C GLU A 55 9.56 24.44 -5.16
N ALA A 56 10.44 25.25 -5.75
CA ALA A 56 10.66 26.65 -5.37
C ALA A 56 10.95 26.87 -3.86
N GLY A 57 11.74 26.00 -3.24
CA GLY A 57 12.12 26.08 -1.82
C GLY A 57 11.00 25.67 -0.85
N GLN A 58 9.95 25.02 -1.35
CA GLN A 58 8.88 24.44 -0.56
C GLN A 58 8.77 22.95 -0.84
N TYR A 59 8.29 22.21 0.16
CA TYR A 59 8.04 20.78 0.03
C TYR A 59 6.55 20.55 -0.17
N LYS A 60 6.19 19.55 -0.98
CA LYS A 60 4.79 19.20 -1.27
C LYS A 60 4.58 17.70 -1.12
N LEU A 61 3.39 17.33 -0.64
CA LEU A 61 2.90 15.96 -0.68
C LEU A 61 2.08 15.77 -1.96
N GLU A 62 2.59 15.02 -2.94
CA GLU A 62 1.98 14.94 -4.27
C GLU A 62 0.55 14.40 -4.24
N THR A 63 0.24 13.44 -3.36
CA THR A 63 -1.11 12.87 -3.23
C THR A 63 -2.18 13.89 -2.86
N TYR A 64 -1.79 15.04 -2.29
CA TYR A 64 -2.70 16.14 -1.99
C TYR A 64 -3.20 16.84 -3.26
N PHE A 65 -2.35 16.92 -4.29
CA PHE A 65 -2.62 17.62 -5.54
C PHE A 65 -3.02 16.67 -6.69
N THR A 66 -2.67 15.39 -6.58
CA THR A 66 -3.01 14.37 -7.57
C THR A 66 -4.45 13.91 -7.40
N SER A 67 -5.24 13.98 -8.47
CA SER A 67 -6.59 13.40 -8.46
C SER A 67 -6.51 11.90 -8.19
N TYR A 68 -7.42 11.36 -7.36
CA TYR A 68 -7.46 9.91 -7.10
C TYR A 68 -7.64 9.09 -8.40
N LYS A 69 -8.18 9.68 -9.47
CA LYS A 69 -8.31 8.99 -10.77
C LYS A 69 -6.96 8.83 -11.47
N ASN A 70 -6.10 9.83 -11.37
CA ASN A 70 -4.82 9.87 -12.07
C ASN A 70 -3.66 9.26 -11.26
N GLN A 71 -3.91 9.01 -9.97
CA GLN A 71 -2.97 8.42 -9.03
C GLN A 71 -2.59 7.00 -9.47
N LYS A 72 -1.31 6.67 -9.27
CA LYS A 72 -0.83 5.29 -9.40
C LYS A 72 -1.14 4.49 -8.14
N TYR A 73 -1.67 3.28 -8.32
CA TYR A 73 -1.94 2.32 -7.26
C TYR A 73 -1.18 1.03 -7.53
N CYS A 74 -0.38 0.59 -6.58
CA CYS A 74 0.26 -0.71 -6.62
C CYS A 74 -0.54 -1.66 -5.72
N VAL A 75 -1.42 -2.46 -6.33
CA VAL A 75 -2.23 -3.47 -5.63
C VAL A 75 -1.38 -4.72 -5.47
N ILE A 76 -1.14 -5.11 -4.22
CA ILE A 76 -0.22 -6.18 -3.84
C ILE A 76 -0.97 -7.21 -3.00
N ASP A 77 -0.62 -8.46 -3.22
CA ASP A 77 -0.92 -9.58 -2.36
C ASP A 77 0.36 -10.44 -2.24
N ILE A 78 0.52 -11.14 -1.12
CA ILE A 78 1.67 -12.00 -0.86
C ILE A 78 1.23 -13.35 -0.31
N GLU A 79 1.98 -14.40 -0.68
CA GLU A 79 1.94 -15.67 0.04
C GLU A 79 3.17 -15.78 0.93
N THR A 80 3.01 -16.43 2.08
CA THR A 80 4.07 -16.59 3.08
C THR A 80 4.20 -18.03 3.54
N ASN A 81 5.38 -18.43 4.02
CA ASN A 81 5.55 -19.76 4.63
C ASN A 81 5.07 -19.85 6.10
N GLY A 82 4.23 -18.89 6.54
CA GLY A 82 3.65 -18.83 7.87
C GLY A 82 3.16 -17.43 8.25
N SER A 83 2.49 -17.29 9.39
CA SER A 83 1.68 -16.10 9.71
C SER A 83 2.39 -14.97 10.46
N LYS A 84 3.68 -15.10 10.79
CA LYS A 84 4.42 -14.11 11.60
C LYS A 84 5.61 -13.50 10.84
N PRO A 85 5.64 -12.17 10.59
CA PRO A 85 6.76 -11.51 9.90
C PRO A 85 8.15 -11.71 10.54
N GLY A 86 8.20 -11.95 11.85
CA GLY A 86 9.45 -12.16 12.58
C GLY A 86 10.13 -13.50 12.30
N THR A 87 9.34 -14.55 12.01
CA THR A 87 9.78 -15.94 11.92
C THR A 87 9.46 -16.61 10.58
N SER A 88 8.63 -15.98 9.76
CA SER A 88 8.21 -16.45 8.44
C SER A 88 8.71 -15.49 7.35
N GLN A 89 8.63 -15.92 6.10
CA GLN A 89 9.03 -15.14 4.94
C GLN A 89 7.98 -15.19 3.83
N VAL A 90 8.05 -14.19 2.96
CA VAL A 90 7.32 -14.16 1.69
C VAL A 90 7.86 -15.27 0.78
N ILE A 91 6.95 -15.98 0.11
CA ILE A 91 7.25 -17.05 -0.87
C ILE A 91 6.67 -16.76 -2.27
N GLU A 92 5.72 -15.84 -2.37
CA GLU A 92 5.18 -15.34 -3.63
C GLU A 92 4.80 -13.86 -3.47
N ILE A 93 5.01 -13.06 -4.51
CA ILE A 93 4.55 -11.68 -4.59
C ILE A 93 3.75 -11.55 -5.88
N GLY A 94 2.52 -11.07 -5.76
CA GLY A 94 1.69 -10.65 -6.88
C GLY A 94 1.37 -9.18 -6.75
N ALA A 95 1.69 -8.40 -7.78
CA ALA A 95 1.45 -6.97 -7.78
C ALA A 95 0.97 -6.47 -9.15
N VAL A 96 0.05 -5.51 -9.12
CA VAL A 96 -0.55 -4.87 -10.29
C VAL A 96 -0.41 -3.36 -10.14
N MET A 97 0.15 -2.71 -11.15
CA MET A 97 0.17 -1.25 -11.22
C MET A 97 -1.05 -0.76 -11.99
N LEU A 98 -1.83 0.10 -11.35
CA LEU A 98 -2.98 0.76 -11.95
C LEU A 98 -2.72 2.26 -12.09
N GLN A 99 -3.20 2.84 -13.18
CA GLN A 99 -3.32 4.28 -13.36
C GLN A 99 -4.54 4.58 -14.24
N ASN A 100 -5.29 5.64 -13.94
CA ASN A 100 -6.52 5.99 -14.69
C ASN A 100 -7.59 4.88 -14.72
N GLY A 101 -7.57 4.00 -13.73
CA GLY A 101 -8.47 2.84 -13.67
C GLY A 101 -8.08 1.68 -14.60
N GLU A 102 -6.93 1.75 -15.26
CA GLU A 102 -6.40 0.72 -16.15
C GLU A 102 -5.14 0.09 -15.56
N MET A 103 -4.92 -1.19 -15.86
CA MET A 103 -3.67 -1.87 -15.56
C MET A 103 -2.60 -1.40 -16.55
N ILE A 104 -1.51 -0.87 -16.02
CA ILE A 104 -0.39 -0.37 -16.82
C ILE A 104 0.87 -1.24 -16.69
N ASP A 105 0.97 -2.04 -15.63
CA ASP A 105 2.09 -2.97 -15.43
C ASP A 105 1.74 -4.07 -14.42
N ARG A 106 2.54 -5.14 -14.36
CA ARG A 106 2.43 -6.24 -13.40
C ARG A 106 3.79 -6.74 -12.94
N TYR A 107 3.84 -7.21 -11.70
CA TYR A 107 5.01 -7.87 -11.13
C TYR A 107 4.55 -9.14 -10.41
N GLU A 108 5.09 -10.29 -10.83
CA GLU A 108 4.77 -11.60 -10.26
C GLU A 108 6.07 -12.37 -10.11
N THR A 109 6.34 -12.88 -8.90
CA THR A 109 7.53 -13.69 -8.65
C THR A 109 7.29 -14.64 -7.50
N PHE A 110 7.81 -15.87 -7.63
CA PHE A 110 8.13 -16.69 -6.47
C PHE A 110 9.35 -16.11 -5.74
N VAL A 111 9.54 -16.55 -4.51
CA VAL A 111 10.68 -16.18 -3.67
C VAL A 111 11.29 -17.45 -3.10
N GLU A 112 12.61 -17.59 -3.23
CA GLU A 112 13.30 -18.79 -2.78
C GLU A 112 13.01 -19.10 -1.31
N CYS A 113 12.78 -20.38 -1.01
CA CYS A 113 12.42 -20.82 0.33
C CYS A 113 12.99 -22.21 0.60
N ALA A 114 13.80 -22.34 1.66
CA ALA A 114 14.41 -23.62 2.03
C ALA A 114 13.46 -24.59 2.74
N TYR A 115 12.35 -24.08 3.28
CA TYR A 115 11.38 -24.88 4.01
C TYR A 115 9.96 -24.32 3.86
N LEU A 116 9.06 -25.16 3.35
CA LEU A 116 7.65 -24.87 3.16
C LEU A 116 6.81 -25.88 3.97
N PRO A 117 6.05 -25.44 4.98
CA PRO A 117 5.14 -26.33 5.71
C PRO A 117 4.05 -26.91 4.80
N GLU A 118 3.70 -28.19 4.99
CA GLU A 118 2.68 -28.87 4.17
C GLU A 118 1.31 -28.17 4.19
N TYR A 119 0.94 -27.55 5.32
CA TYR A 119 -0.31 -26.80 5.42
C TYR A 119 -0.34 -25.55 4.53
N ILE A 120 0.81 -24.93 4.23
CA ILE A 120 0.90 -23.80 3.30
C ILE A 120 0.67 -24.30 1.88
N THR A 121 1.34 -25.38 1.47
CA THR A 121 1.12 -26.01 0.15
C THR A 121 -0.35 -26.40 -0.07
N LYS A 122 -1.04 -26.89 0.96
CA LYS A 122 -2.48 -27.18 0.89
C LYS A 122 -3.37 -25.96 0.66
N ILE A 123 -2.93 -24.78 1.10
CA ILE A 123 -3.70 -23.53 0.98
C ILE A 123 -3.38 -22.86 -0.36
N THR A 124 -2.09 -22.71 -0.68
CA THR A 124 -1.62 -21.89 -1.81
C THR A 124 -1.39 -22.69 -3.09
N GLY A 125 -1.30 -24.01 -2.98
CA GLY A 125 -0.89 -24.89 -4.08
C GLY A 125 0.60 -24.77 -4.44
N ILE A 126 1.37 -23.94 -3.73
CA ILE A 126 2.81 -23.77 -3.97
C ILE A 126 3.55 -24.98 -3.40
N GLU A 127 4.34 -25.63 -4.23
CA GLU A 127 5.24 -26.72 -3.86
C GLU A 127 6.66 -26.20 -3.63
N LEU A 128 7.46 -26.94 -2.86
CA LEU A 128 8.86 -26.55 -2.62
C LEU A 128 9.66 -26.47 -3.93
N THR A 129 9.30 -27.28 -4.92
CA THR A 129 9.88 -27.31 -6.27
C THR A 129 9.68 -26.01 -7.04
N ASP A 130 8.55 -25.31 -6.85
CA ASP A 130 8.28 -24.00 -7.47
C ASP A 130 9.23 -22.91 -6.97
N LEU A 131 9.77 -23.10 -5.76
CA LEU A 131 10.62 -22.13 -5.06
C LEU A 131 12.12 -22.37 -5.30
N ILE A 132 12.49 -23.49 -5.94
CA ILE A 132 13.89 -23.80 -6.26
C ILE A 132 14.33 -22.94 -7.46
N GLY A 133 15.38 -22.13 -7.24
CA GLY A 133 15.91 -21.25 -8.29
C GLY A 133 15.07 -19.99 -8.54
N ALA A 134 14.02 -19.78 -7.76
CA ALA A 134 13.33 -18.49 -7.69
C ALA A 134 14.28 -17.40 -7.17
N PRO A 135 14.01 -16.10 -7.42
CA PRO A 135 14.82 -15.01 -6.88
C PRO A 135 14.98 -15.09 -5.37
N SER A 136 16.14 -14.65 -4.89
CA SER A 136 16.34 -14.49 -3.45
C SER A 136 15.36 -13.47 -2.88
N ARG A 137 15.08 -13.57 -1.58
CA ARG A 137 14.24 -12.57 -0.89
C ARG A 137 14.68 -11.15 -1.16
N LYS A 138 15.99 -10.89 -1.13
CA LYS A 138 16.53 -9.54 -1.35
C LYS A 138 16.26 -9.08 -2.78
N GLU A 139 16.50 -9.94 -3.78
CA GLU A 139 16.23 -9.61 -5.19
C GLU A 139 14.75 -9.35 -5.44
N ALA A 140 13.87 -10.21 -4.92
CA ALA A 140 12.43 -10.05 -5.06
C ALA A 140 11.92 -8.73 -4.43
N LEU A 141 12.45 -8.33 -3.26
CA LEU A 141 12.08 -7.08 -2.59
C LEU A 141 12.66 -5.84 -3.29
N ILE A 142 13.87 -5.94 -3.86
CA ILE A 142 14.43 -4.87 -4.71
C ILE A 142 13.57 -4.69 -5.97
N GLY A 143 13.19 -5.78 -6.62
CA GLY A 143 12.27 -5.76 -7.76
C GLY A 143 10.95 -5.08 -7.40
N LEU A 144 10.35 -5.48 -6.27
CA LEU A 144 9.12 -4.87 -5.77
C LEU A 144 9.28 -3.38 -5.43
N ARG A 145 10.40 -2.96 -4.82
CA ARG A 145 10.69 -1.53 -4.54
C ARG A 145 10.66 -0.70 -5.82
N HIS A 146 11.35 -1.18 -6.85
CA HIS A 146 11.42 -0.49 -8.14
C HIS A 146 10.07 -0.46 -8.84
N PHE A 147 9.30 -1.55 -8.73
CA PHE A 147 7.94 -1.63 -9.28
C PHE A 147 6.98 -0.65 -8.60
N MET A 148 6.99 -0.60 -7.25
CA MET A 148 6.08 0.24 -6.47
C MET A 148 6.30 1.75 -6.67
N GLN A 149 7.56 2.18 -6.86
CA GLN A 149 7.91 3.61 -6.92
C GLN A 149 7.26 4.39 -5.75
N ASP A 150 6.59 5.50 -6.04
CA ASP A 150 5.80 6.35 -5.16
C ASP A 150 4.29 6.03 -5.18
N ALA A 151 3.88 4.94 -5.85
CA ALA A 151 2.47 4.55 -5.97
C ALA A 151 1.86 4.26 -4.59
N ILE A 152 0.53 4.43 -4.48
CA ILE A 152 -0.18 4.04 -3.27
C ILE A 152 -0.09 2.52 -3.12
N PHE A 153 0.42 2.05 -1.98
CA PHE A 153 0.38 0.64 -1.60
C PHE A 153 -1.07 0.27 -1.31
N VAL A 154 -1.61 -0.68 -2.06
CA VAL A 154 -2.97 -1.19 -1.86
C VAL A 154 -2.91 -2.69 -1.58
N ALA A 155 -3.67 -3.15 -0.59
CA ALA A 155 -3.84 -4.58 -0.34
C ALA A 155 -5.19 -4.89 0.33
N HIS A 156 -5.64 -6.13 0.23
CA HIS A 156 -6.85 -6.60 0.89
C HIS A 156 -6.50 -7.10 2.29
N ASN A 157 -6.90 -6.35 3.32
CA ASN A 157 -6.34 -6.46 4.68
C ASN A 157 -4.87 -6.01 4.75
N ALA A 158 -4.60 -4.82 4.23
CA ALA A 158 -3.25 -4.27 4.05
C ALA A 158 -2.32 -4.30 5.28
N THR A 159 -2.84 -4.42 6.50
CA THR A 159 -2.00 -4.60 7.70
C THR A 159 -1.12 -5.85 7.62
N PHE A 160 -1.62 -6.93 7.03
CA PHE A 160 -0.87 -8.18 6.90
C PHE A 160 0.29 -8.03 5.91
N ASP A 161 -0.02 -7.73 4.64
CA ASP A 161 0.94 -7.63 3.53
C ASP A 161 1.98 -6.54 3.82
N TYR A 162 1.51 -5.35 4.22
CA TYR A 162 2.40 -4.24 4.58
C TYR A 162 3.30 -4.62 5.76
N GLY A 163 2.78 -5.32 6.77
CA GLY A 163 3.57 -5.73 7.94
C GLY A 163 4.68 -6.70 7.56
N PHE A 164 4.38 -7.70 6.73
CA PHE A 164 5.34 -8.68 6.22
C PHE A 164 6.39 -8.04 5.32
N LEU A 165 5.97 -7.22 4.36
CA LEU A 165 6.87 -6.55 3.43
C LEU A 165 7.73 -5.54 4.18
N ASN A 166 7.17 -4.65 5.00
CA ASN A 166 7.95 -3.65 5.72
C ASN A 166 9.01 -4.28 6.64
N ALA A 167 8.67 -5.37 7.35
CA ALA A 167 9.66 -6.11 8.16
C ALA A 167 10.74 -6.79 7.31
N SER A 168 10.38 -7.27 6.10
CA SER A 168 11.33 -7.87 5.17
C SER A 168 12.27 -6.81 4.57
N PHE A 169 11.74 -5.67 4.14
CA PHE A 169 12.52 -4.54 3.64
C PHE A 169 13.54 -4.06 4.68
N GLU A 170 13.11 -3.89 5.94
CA GLU A 170 14.00 -3.52 7.04
C GLU A 170 15.11 -4.56 7.26
N ARG A 171 14.74 -5.86 7.30
CA ARG A 171 15.69 -6.97 7.48
C ARG A 171 16.80 -7.00 6.41
N PHE A 172 16.48 -6.61 5.18
CA PHE A 172 17.44 -6.59 4.06
C PHE A 172 18.09 -5.23 3.81
N GLY A 173 17.86 -4.24 4.69
CA GLY A 173 18.46 -2.90 4.58
C GLY A 173 17.88 -2.06 3.45
N LEU A 174 16.62 -2.28 3.06
CA LEU A 174 15.91 -1.56 1.99
C LEU A 174 15.05 -0.39 2.51
N GLY A 175 15.29 0.03 3.75
CA GLY A 175 14.49 1.03 4.45
C GLY A 175 13.08 0.55 4.80
N HIS A 176 12.25 1.46 5.30
CA HIS A 176 10.82 1.18 5.49
C HIS A 176 10.03 1.48 4.20
N ILE A 177 8.80 1.00 4.12
CA ILE A 177 7.86 1.42 3.08
C ILE A 177 7.33 2.81 3.46
N GLY A 178 7.62 3.81 2.64
CA GLY A 178 7.11 5.18 2.75
C GLY A 178 5.86 5.44 1.90
N ASN A 179 5.49 4.49 1.04
CA ASN A 179 4.30 4.56 0.21
C ASN A 179 3.03 4.77 1.06
N PRO A 180 2.11 5.67 0.67
CA PRO A 180 0.83 5.78 1.33
C PRO A 180 0.07 4.45 1.24
N LYS A 181 -0.61 4.07 2.31
CA LYS A 181 -1.28 2.77 2.43
C LYS A 181 -2.79 2.91 2.32
N LEU A 182 -3.40 2.11 1.45
CA LEU A 182 -4.85 1.96 1.30
C LEU A 182 -5.26 0.49 1.51
N CYS A 183 -6.23 0.27 2.39
CA CYS A 183 -6.81 -1.06 2.61
C CYS A 183 -8.15 -1.17 1.90
N THR A 184 -8.32 -2.16 1.02
CA THR A 184 -9.58 -2.32 0.27
C THR A 184 -10.74 -2.72 1.17
N ILE A 185 -10.50 -3.36 2.32
CA ILE A 185 -11.54 -3.66 3.33
C ILE A 185 -12.09 -2.35 3.91
N ASP A 186 -11.19 -1.45 4.33
CA ASP A 186 -11.58 -0.19 4.95
C ASP A 186 -12.31 0.70 3.94
N LEU A 187 -11.82 0.73 2.69
CA LEU A 187 -12.49 1.42 1.61
C LEU A 187 -13.87 0.80 1.29
N ALA A 188 -13.98 -0.53 1.19
CA ALA A 188 -15.23 -1.23 0.92
C ALA A 188 -16.30 -0.92 1.98
N ARG A 189 -15.96 -1.01 3.27
CA ARG A 189 -16.88 -0.67 4.39
C ARG A 189 -17.43 0.75 4.34
N ARG A 190 -16.73 1.65 3.66
CA ARG A 190 -17.10 3.06 3.48
C ARG A 190 -17.95 3.31 2.24
N THR A 191 -17.95 2.38 1.27
CA THR A 191 -18.41 2.64 -0.10
C THR A 191 -19.58 1.75 -0.52
N PHE A 192 -19.73 0.55 0.04
CA PHE A 192 -20.89 -0.30 -0.21
C PHE A 192 -21.19 -1.20 1.00
N GLU A 193 -22.42 -1.72 1.07
CA GLU A 193 -22.82 -2.66 2.14
C GLU A 193 -22.57 -4.11 1.70
N SER A 194 -22.00 -4.89 2.60
CA SER A 194 -21.75 -6.33 2.46
C SER A 194 -21.84 -6.99 3.83
N GLU A 195 -22.27 -8.25 3.90
CA GLU A 195 -22.31 -9.03 5.14
C GLU A 195 -20.88 -9.23 5.70
N ARG A 196 -19.94 -9.54 4.80
CA ARG A 196 -18.52 -9.77 5.13
C ARG A 196 -17.65 -9.07 4.10
N TYR A 197 -16.44 -8.71 4.52
CA TYR A 197 -15.49 -7.96 3.69
C TYR A 197 -14.19 -8.72 3.45
N GLY A 198 -14.12 -10.02 3.76
CA GLY A 198 -12.97 -10.84 3.39
C GLY A 198 -12.97 -11.13 1.90
N LEU A 199 -11.79 -11.28 1.30
CA LEU A 199 -11.61 -11.34 -0.15
C LEU A 199 -12.44 -12.45 -0.79
N ALA A 200 -12.37 -13.68 -0.26
CA ALA A 200 -13.14 -14.81 -0.75
C ALA A 200 -14.65 -14.53 -0.81
N TYR A 201 -15.22 -13.95 0.26
CA TYR A 201 -16.64 -13.58 0.27
C TYR A 201 -16.95 -12.48 -0.75
N LEU A 202 -16.07 -11.47 -0.89
CA LEU A 202 -16.30 -10.39 -1.83
C LEU A 202 -16.13 -10.82 -3.29
N ILE A 203 -15.33 -11.84 -3.57
CA ILE A 203 -15.22 -12.45 -4.90
C ILE A 203 -16.58 -13.01 -5.31
N ASP A 204 -17.19 -13.84 -4.46
CA ASP A 204 -18.51 -14.41 -4.72
C ASP A 204 -19.59 -13.32 -4.78
N PHE A 205 -19.59 -12.40 -3.81
CA PHE A 205 -20.60 -11.34 -3.69
C PHE A 205 -20.58 -10.35 -4.87
N LEU A 206 -19.40 -10.09 -5.45
CA LEU A 206 -19.25 -9.18 -6.59
C LEU A 206 -19.23 -9.92 -7.93
N GLU A 207 -19.43 -11.24 -7.93
CA GLU A 207 -19.39 -12.09 -9.13
C GLU A 207 -18.08 -11.89 -9.91
N ILE A 208 -16.95 -11.80 -9.19
CA ILE A 208 -15.63 -11.63 -9.80
C ILE A 208 -15.19 -12.98 -10.39
N GLU A 209 -14.96 -13.02 -11.70
CA GLU A 209 -14.35 -14.18 -12.35
C GLU A 209 -12.89 -14.34 -11.89
N THR A 210 -12.57 -15.49 -11.29
CA THR A 210 -11.22 -15.82 -10.83
C THR A 210 -10.66 -17.03 -11.59
N ALA A 211 -9.38 -16.98 -11.94
CA ALA A 211 -8.71 -18.11 -12.58
C ALA A 211 -8.25 -19.15 -11.54
N THR A 212 -7.73 -18.69 -10.40
CA THR A 212 -7.21 -19.55 -9.32
C THR A 212 -7.22 -18.78 -8.00
N HIS A 213 -7.86 -19.30 -6.94
CA HIS A 213 -7.77 -18.72 -5.60
C HIS A 213 -6.44 -19.10 -4.92
N HIS A 214 -5.91 -18.23 -4.04
CA HIS A 214 -4.66 -18.44 -3.28
C HIS A 214 -3.40 -18.46 -4.13
N ARG A 215 -3.39 -17.60 -5.16
CA ARG A 215 -2.19 -17.22 -5.91
C ARG A 215 -2.08 -15.72 -5.82
N ALA A 216 -0.94 -15.23 -5.39
CA ALA A 216 -0.77 -13.82 -5.02
C ALA A 216 -1.22 -12.87 -6.16
N TYR A 217 -0.84 -13.16 -7.41
CA TYR A 217 -1.25 -12.30 -8.53
C TYR A 217 -2.76 -12.31 -8.78
N SER A 218 -3.39 -13.47 -8.66
CA SER A 218 -4.84 -13.62 -8.84
C SER A 218 -5.62 -12.90 -7.73
N ASP A 219 -5.17 -13.01 -6.48
CA ASP A 219 -5.79 -12.33 -5.35
C ASP A 219 -5.58 -10.82 -5.40
N ALA A 220 -4.43 -10.34 -5.90
CA ALA A 220 -4.21 -8.93 -6.22
C ALA A 220 -5.22 -8.42 -7.27
N LEU A 221 -5.50 -9.19 -8.35
CA LEU A 221 -6.53 -8.83 -9.34
C LEU A 221 -7.94 -8.79 -8.73
N CYS A 222 -8.26 -9.70 -7.81
CA CYS A 222 -9.52 -9.66 -7.09
C CYS A 222 -9.62 -8.40 -6.22
N ALA A 223 -8.54 -8.03 -5.53
CA ALA A 223 -8.46 -6.79 -4.76
C ALA A 223 -8.62 -5.54 -5.65
N VAL A 224 -8.10 -5.56 -6.88
CA VAL A 224 -8.37 -4.51 -7.90
C VAL A 224 -9.88 -4.36 -8.12
N LYS A 225 -10.62 -5.46 -8.32
CA LYS A 225 -12.07 -5.41 -8.56
C LYS A 225 -12.87 -4.90 -7.37
N VAL A 226 -12.47 -5.27 -6.15
CA VAL A 226 -13.04 -4.68 -4.93
C VAL A 226 -12.79 -3.17 -4.89
N MET A 227 -11.56 -2.73 -5.19
CA MET A 227 -11.20 -1.31 -5.23
C MET A 227 -11.97 -0.55 -6.31
N GLU A 228 -12.09 -1.09 -7.52
CA GLU A 228 -12.88 -0.51 -8.62
C GLU A 228 -14.34 -0.30 -8.20
N LYS A 229 -14.96 -1.32 -7.57
CA LYS A 229 -16.33 -1.21 -7.05
C LYS A 229 -16.45 -0.09 -6.03
N SER A 230 -15.51 -0.01 -5.10
CA SER A 230 -15.46 1.06 -4.10
C SER A 230 -15.28 2.45 -4.69
N ILE A 231 -14.40 2.60 -5.69
CA ILE A 231 -14.14 3.89 -6.34
C ILE A 231 -15.40 4.40 -7.05
N LYS A 232 -16.18 3.50 -7.69
CA LYS A 232 -17.44 3.86 -8.37
C LYS A 232 -18.51 4.43 -7.42
N THR A 233 -18.43 4.14 -6.12
CA THR A 233 -19.41 4.61 -5.13
C THR A 233 -18.82 5.65 -4.16
N LEU A 234 -17.68 6.26 -4.52
CA LEU A 234 -17.10 7.35 -3.75
C LEU A 234 -18.04 8.58 -3.72
N PRO A 235 -18.12 9.28 -2.58
CA PRO A 235 -18.79 10.56 -2.51
C PRO A 235 -18.16 11.58 -3.47
N ALA A 236 -19.00 12.45 -4.06
CA ALA A 236 -18.57 13.43 -5.05
C ALA A 236 -17.52 14.45 -4.53
N TYR A 237 -17.42 14.64 -3.21
CA TYR A 237 -16.46 15.57 -2.61
C TYR A 237 -15.02 15.02 -2.57
N ILE A 238 -14.82 13.71 -2.73
CA ILE A 238 -13.48 13.13 -2.83
C ILE A 238 -12.94 13.43 -4.23
N LYS A 239 -11.82 14.16 -4.32
CA LYS A 239 -11.18 14.60 -5.57
C LYS A 239 -9.71 14.17 -5.64
N SER A 240 -8.97 14.30 -4.53
CA SER A 240 -7.54 13.97 -4.47
C SER A 240 -7.28 12.57 -3.90
N ALA A 241 -6.07 12.07 -4.13
CA ALA A 241 -5.61 10.81 -3.57
C ALA A 241 -5.49 10.88 -2.03
N ASP A 242 -5.07 12.01 -1.46
CA ASP A 242 -5.03 12.20 -0.01
C ASP A 242 -6.44 12.17 0.62
N GLU A 243 -7.43 12.79 -0.02
CA GLU A 243 -8.83 12.73 0.42
C GLU A 243 -9.36 11.29 0.42
N LEU A 244 -9.04 10.50 -0.61
CA LEU A 244 -9.39 9.07 -0.67
C LEU A 244 -8.75 8.30 0.49
N LEU A 245 -7.46 8.49 0.75
CA LEU A 245 -6.73 7.84 1.83
C LEU A 245 -7.38 8.15 3.18
N ARG A 246 -7.66 9.44 3.45
CA ARG A 246 -8.34 9.88 4.68
C ARG A 246 -9.75 9.32 4.81
N PHE A 247 -10.51 9.31 3.71
CA PHE A 247 -11.87 8.77 3.67
C PHE A 247 -11.89 7.29 4.07
N SER A 248 -10.94 6.49 3.55
CA SER A 248 -10.83 5.06 3.86
C SER A 248 -10.59 4.80 5.35
N LEU A 249 -9.75 5.61 6.01
CA LEU A 249 -9.35 5.41 7.41
C LEU A 249 -10.33 6.03 8.42
N SER A 250 -11.18 6.96 8.00
CA SER A 250 -12.08 7.64 8.92
C SER A 250 -13.08 6.66 9.54
N SER A 251 -13.00 6.50 10.87
CA SER A 251 -14.04 5.83 11.64
C SER A 251 -15.34 6.62 11.46
N LYS A 252 -16.47 5.96 11.19
CA LYS A 252 -17.78 6.63 10.99
C LYS A 252 -18.11 7.57 12.18
N LYS A 253 -17.78 8.85 12.06
CA LYS A 253 -18.39 9.97 12.81
C LYS A 253 -18.96 11.07 11.90
N GLU A 254 -18.91 10.89 10.57
CA GLU A 254 -19.52 11.79 9.57
C GLU A 254 -20.85 11.24 9.00
N ARG A 255 -21.51 10.32 9.72
CA ARG A 255 -22.92 9.96 9.44
C ARG A 255 -23.93 10.94 10.08
N ARG A 256 -23.48 12.09 10.59
CA ARG A 256 -24.34 13.08 11.28
C ARG A 256 -24.54 14.41 10.55
N MET A 257 -23.63 14.84 9.67
CA MET A 257 -23.78 16.13 8.97
C MET A 257 -24.88 16.11 7.88
N LYS A 258 -25.16 14.95 7.27
CA LYS A 258 -26.28 14.83 6.30
C LYS A 258 -27.67 14.71 6.91
N LYS A 259 -27.79 14.51 8.23
CA LYS A 259 -29.09 14.49 8.92
C LYS A 259 -29.53 15.86 9.44
N GLU A 260 -28.63 16.86 9.41
CA GLU A 260 -28.92 18.23 9.85
C GLU A 260 -29.16 19.19 8.66
N GLU A 261 -28.87 18.76 7.41
CA GLU A 261 -29.20 19.50 6.19
C GLU A 261 -30.55 19.08 5.56
N GLU A 262 -31.19 18.03 6.07
CA GLU A 262 -32.52 17.54 5.65
C GLU A 262 -33.56 17.60 6.81
N GLY A 263 -33.28 18.39 7.86
CA GLY A 263 -34.13 18.57 9.05
C GLY A 263 -34.71 19.96 9.17
#